data_AF-A0A8R7PWX0-F1
#
_entry.id   AF-A0A8R7PWX0-F1
#
_cell.length_a   1.000
_cell.length_b   1.000
_cell.length_c   1.000
_cell.angle_alpha   90.00
_cell.angle_beta   90.00
_cell.angle_gamma   90.00
#
_symmetry.space_group_name_H-M   'P 1'
#
loop_
_entity.id
_entity.type
_entity.pdbx_description
1 polymer ?
#
loop_
_entity_poly.entity_id
_entity_poly.type
_entity_poly.pdbx_seq_one_letter_code
_entity_poly.pdbx_strand_id
1 'polypeptide(L)'
;MGSRREEERNEKIIRGLMKLPPNRKCINCNSVGPQYVCTNFWTFTCLSCSGIHREFTHRVKSVSMSKFTTQEVRALEQGGNQVTVLRTVLPFPSRVTCSTL
;
A
#
# COMPACT_ATOMS: atom_id res chain seq x y z
N MET A 1 -12.77 7.48 -17.08
CA MET A 1 -11.33 7.42 -17.43
C MET A 1 -10.70 8.71 -16.92
N GLY A 2 -9.59 8.63 -16.16
CA GLY A 2 -8.94 9.81 -15.59
C GLY A 2 -8.23 10.64 -16.67
N SER A 3 -8.13 11.95 -16.45
CA SER A 3 -7.35 12.82 -17.35
C SER A 3 -5.86 12.47 -17.27
N ARG A 4 -5.11 12.58 -18.37
CA ARG A 4 -3.66 12.31 -18.42
C ARG A 4 -2.87 13.05 -17.32
N ARG A 5 -3.28 14.28 -16.98
CA ARG A 5 -2.70 15.07 -15.86
C ARG A 5 -2.91 14.43 -14.50
N GLU A 6 -4.04 13.74 -14.32
CA GLU A 6 -4.39 13.07 -13.07
C GLU A 6 -3.61 11.78 -12.91
N GLU A 7 -3.40 11.02 -14.00
CA GLU A 7 -2.52 9.86 -14.03
C GLU A 7 -1.08 10.24 -13.63
N GLU A 8 -0.53 11.32 -14.19
CA GLU A 8 0.81 11.81 -13.83
C GLU A 8 0.91 12.26 -12.35
N ARG A 9 -0.13 12.91 -11.82
CA ARG A 9 -0.18 13.30 -10.41
C ARG A 9 -0.19 12.07 -9.51
N ASN A 10 -1.03 11.09 -9.83
CA ASN A 10 -1.16 9.84 -9.10
C ASN A 10 0.17 9.09 -9.08
N GLU A 11 0.85 9.00 -10.21
CA GLU A 11 2.17 8.34 -10.30
C GLU A 11 3.21 9.05 -9.41
N LYS A 12 3.25 10.38 -9.41
CA LYS A 12 4.16 11.16 -8.54
C LYS A 12 3.91 10.86 -7.05
N ILE A 13 2.65 10.78 -6.64
CA ILE A 13 2.27 10.47 -5.25
C ILE A 13 2.75 9.07 -4.87
N ILE A 14 2.46 8.05 -5.69
CA ILE A 14 2.85 6.66 -5.40
C ILE A 14 4.37 6.53 -5.33
N ARG A 15 5.11 7.16 -6.25
CA ARG A 15 6.57 7.23 -6.20
C ARG A 15 7.07 7.92 -4.92
N GLY A 16 6.34 8.91 -4.42
CA GLY A 16 6.59 9.53 -3.12
C GLY A 16 6.40 8.55 -1.96
N LEU A 17 5.30 7.78 -1.96
CA LEU A 17 5.01 6.77 -0.95
C LEU A 17 6.08 5.68 -0.89
N MET A 18 6.62 5.24 -2.04
CA MET A 18 7.71 4.26 -2.08
C MET A 18 9.01 4.74 -1.41
N LYS A 19 9.22 6.06 -1.31
CA LYS A 19 10.41 6.62 -0.66
C LYS A 19 10.34 6.52 0.86
N LEU A 20 9.14 6.35 1.43
CA LEU A 20 8.93 6.24 2.87
C LEU A 20 9.63 4.99 3.42
N PRO A 21 10.37 5.07 4.54
CA PRO A 21 11.08 3.94 5.13
C PRO A 21 10.26 2.64 5.27
N PRO A 22 9.00 2.64 5.75
CA PRO A 22 8.20 1.41 5.89
C PRO A 22 7.77 0.81 4.55
N ASN A 23 7.69 1.61 3.48
CA ASN A 23 7.29 1.16 2.15
C ASN A 23 8.48 0.70 1.29
N ARG A 24 9.73 0.93 1.74
CA ARG A 24 10.93 0.45 1.05
C ARG A 24 11.14 -1.05 1.15
N LYS A 25 10.43 -1.72 2.05
CA LYS A 25 10.51 -3.15 2.28
C LYS A 25 9.14 -3.79 2.02
N CYS A 26 9.16 -4.98 1.44
CA CYS A 26 7.97 -5.81 1.28
C CYS A 26 7.40 -6.15 2.65
N ILE A 27 6.09 -6.00 2.82
CA ILE A 27 5.41 -6.28 4.09
C ILE A 27 5.51 -7.74 4.54
N ASN A 28 5.63 -8.68 3.60
CA ASN A 28 5.61 -10.12 3.90
C ASN A 28 7.01 -10.73 4.11
N CYS A 29 7.99 -10.30 3.32
CA CYS A 29 9.33 -10.93 3.30
C CYS A 29 10.48 -9.96 3.55
N ASN A 30 10.17 -8.69 3.84
CA ASN A 30 11.15 -7.61 4.06
C ASN A 30 12.14 -7.36 2.91
N SER A 31 11.93 -7.97 1.74
CA SER A 31 12.74 -7.71 0.55
C SER A 31 12.68 -6.23 0.16
N VAL A 32 13.82 -5.66 -0.21
CA VAL A 32 13.96 -4.24 -0.54
C VAL A 32 13.43 -3.95 -1.94
N GLY A 33 12.80 -2.78 -2.11
CA GLY A 33 12.28 -2.33 -3.40
C GLY A 33 11.01 -3.06 -3.86
N PRO A 34 9.93 -3.07 -3.07
CA PRO A 34 8.65 -3.62 -3.53
C PRO A 34 8.12 -2.80 -4.72
N GLN A 35 7.82 -3.46 -5.84
CA GLN A 35 7.31 -2.82 -7.06
C GLN A 35 5.83 -3.09 -7.32
N TYR A 36 5.19 -3.83 -6.41
CA TYR A 36 3.80 -4.22 -6.51
C TYR A 36 3.01 -3.67 -5.32
N VAL A 37 1.74 -3.40 -5.56
CA VAL A 37 0.79 -2.94 -4.56
C VAL A 37 -0.38 -3.90 -4.53
N CYS A 38 -0.66 -4.48 -3.38
CA CYS A 38 -1.90 -5.22 -3.18
C CYS A 38 -3.03 -4.23 -2.86
N THR A 39 -3.99 -4.09 -3.77
CA THR A 39 -5.10 -3.13 -3.59
C THR A 39 -6.14 -3.60 -2.59
N ASN A 40 -6.12 -4.87 -2.18
CA ASN A 40 -7.00 -5.38 -1.11
C ASN A 40 -6.57 -4.85 0.26
N PHE A 41 -5.26 -4.75 0.50
CA PHE A 41 -4.69 -4.36 1.79
C PHE A 41 -3.98 -3.00 1.76
N TRP A 42 -3.86 -2.38 0.59
CA TRP A 42 -3.14 -1.13 0.35
C TRP A 42 -1.67 -1.19 0.83
N THR A 43 -1.02 -2.33 0.58
CA THR A 43 0.36 -2.62 1.00
C THR A 43 1.30 -2.80 -0.18
N PHE A 44 2.57 -2.46 0.03
CA PHE A 44 3.65 -2.69 -0.94
C PHE A 44 4.25 -4.09 -0.78
N THR A 45 4.29 -4.83 -1.88
CA THR A 45 4.77 -6.21 -1.97
C THR A 45 5.84 -6.37 -3.05
N CYS A 46 6.73 -7.33 -2.87
CA CYS A 46 7.72 -7.70 -3.90
C CYS A 46 7.08 -8.59 -4.98
N LEU A 47 7.81 -8.83 -6.07
CA LEU A 47 7.37 -9.69 -7.18
C LEU A 47 6.96 -11.10 -6.69
N SER A 48 7.77 -11.74 -5.86
CA SER A 48 7.50 -13.10 -5.36
C SER A 48 6.22 -13.14 -4.53
N CYS A 49 6.07 -12.22 -3.57
CA CYS A 49 4.86 -12.13 -2.74
C CYS A 49 3.64 -11.73 -3.57
N SER A 50 3.80 -10.92 -4.61
CA SER A 50 2.71 -10.59 -5.52
C SER A 50 2.14 -11.83 -6.23
N GLY A 51 2.99 -12.81 -6.56
CA GLY A 51 2.58 -14.11 -7.11
C GLY A 51 1.71 -14.90 -6.12
N ILE A 52 2.19 -15.02 -4.88
CA ILE A 52 1.45 -15.67 -3.79
C ILE A 52 0.09 -14.99 -3.58
N HIS A 53 0.04 -13.66 -3.53
CA HIS A 53 -1.21 -12.93 -3.39
C HIS A 53 -2.21 -13.22 -4.54
N ARG A 54 -1.74 -13.52 -5.76
CA ARG A 54 -2.61 -13.90 -6.88
C ARG A 54 -3.21 -15.29 -6.69
N GLU A 55 -2.46 -16.23 -6.11
CA GLU A 55 -2.99 -17.55 -5.75
C GLU A 55 -4.12 -17.44 -4.72
N PHE A 56 -4.01 -16.48 -3.79
CA PHE A 56 -5.07 -16.14 -2.85
C PHE A 56 -6.18 -15.24 -3.43
N THR A 57 -6.27 -15.08 -4.75
CA THR A 57 -7.25 -14.22 -5.45
C THR A 57 -7.25 -12.74 -4.98
N HIS A 58 -6.15 -12.26 -4.39
CA HIS A 58 -5.99 -10.85 -4.06
C HIS A 58 -5.64 -10.03 -5.30
N ARG A 59 -6.17 -8.80 -5.38
CA ARG A 59 -5.88 -7.89 -6.49
C ARG A 59 -4.51 -7.24 -6.26
N VAL A 60 -3.62 -7.40 -7.24
CA VAL A 60 -2.27 -6.84 -7.19
C VAL A 60 -1.99 -6.03 -8.46
N LYS A 61 -1.47 -4.82 -8.28
CA LYS A 61 -1.10 -3.89 -9.37
C LYS A 61 0.39 -3.59 -9.33
N SER A 62 1.00 -3.40 -10.49
CA SER A 62 2.40 -2.97 -10.59
C SER A 62 2.48 -1.45 -10.52
N VAL A 63 3.39 -0.90 -9.71
CA VAL A 63 3.54 0.55 -9.56
C VAL A 63 3.95 1.22 -10.88
N SER A 64 4.84 0.61 -11.64
CA SER A 64 5.37 1.21 -12.88
C SER A 64 4.48 0.97 -14.11
N MET A 65 3.71 -0.11 -14.12
CA MET A 65 2.99 -0.55 -15.34
C MET A 65 1.46 -0.38 -15.24
N SER A 66 0.90 -0.22 -14.04
CA SER A 66 -0.55 -0.14 -13.84
C SER A 66 -1.03 1.28 -13.63
N LYS A 67 -2.21 1.57 -14.14
CA LYS A 67 -2.92 2.83 -13.87
C LYS A 67 -3.63 2.76 -12.53
N PHE A 68 -3.40 3.77 -11.70
CA PHE A 68 -4.07 3.94 -10.42
C PHE A 68 -5.10 5.06 -10.51
N THR A 69 -6.30 4.81 -10.01
CA THR A 69 -7.32 5.84 -9.89
C THR A 69 -7.02 6.72 -8.69
N THR A 70 -7.53 7.95 -8.70
CA THR A 70 -7.31 8.90 -7.60
C THR A 70 -7.88 8.39 -6.27
N GLN A 71 -8.94 7.59 -6.33
CA GLN A 71 -9.50 6.92 -5.15
C GLN A 71 -8.53 5.86 -4.61
N GLU A 72 -7.92 5.06 -5.49
CA GLU A 72 -6.91 4.06 -5.10
C GLU A 72 -5.66 4.72 -4.52
N VAL A 73 -5.20 5.84 -5.10
CA VAL A 73 -4.05 6.59 -4.57
C VAL A 73 -4.34 7.13 -3.19
N ARG A 74 -5.51 7.76 -2.97
CA ARG A 74 -5.92 8.24 -1.65
C ARG A 74 -6.02 7.10 -0.63
N ALA A 75 -6.56 5.96 -1.04
CA ALA A 75 -6.63 4.77 -0.19
C ALA A 75 -5.22 4.22 0.13
N LEU A 76 -4.27 4.32 -0.80
CA LEU A 76 -2.88 3.94 -0.58
C LEU A 76 -2.13 4.93 0.34
N GLU A 77 -2.44 6.23 0.25
CA GLU A 77 -1.92 7.27 1.16
C GLU A 77 -2.45 7.09 2.59
N GLN A 78 -3.73 6.71 2.74
CA GLN A 78 -4.35 6.43 4.05
C GLN A 78 -4.01 5.04 4.59
N GLY A 79 -3.77 4.08 3.70
CA GLY A 79 -3.20 2.78 3.98
C GLY A 79 -1.68 2.88 3.98
N GLY A 80 -1.00 2.04 3.19
CA GLY A 80 0.45 2.00 3.18
C GLY A 80 1.01 1.18 4.35
N ASN A 81 2.27 0.75 4.20
CA ASN A 81 2.86 -0.20 5.14
C ASN A 81 3.00 0.38 6.54
N GLN A 82 3.09 1.71 6.69
CA GLN A 82 3.12 2.35 8.01
C GLN A 82 1.82 2.10 8.80
N VAL A 83 0.67 2.31 8.14
CA VAL A 83 -0.64 2.14 8.76
C VAL A 83 -0.97 0.66 8.91
N THR A 84 -0.61 -0.17 7.93
CA THR A 84 -0.80 -1.62 8.06
C THR A 84 0.06 -2.20 9.17
N VAL A 85 1.33 -1.80 9.32
CA VAL A 85 2.13 -2.22 10.48
C VAL A 85 1.41 -1.77 11.75
N LEU A 86 1.07 -0.49 11.91
CA LEU A 86 0.32 0.00 13.07
C LEU A 86 -1.00 -0.77 13.31
N ARG A 87 -1.73 -1.16 12.26
CA ARG A 87 -3.02 -1.85 12.37
C ARG A 87 -2.89 -3.38 12.59
N THR A 88 -1.73 -3.96 12.28
CA THR A 88 -1.45 -5.39 12.53
C THR A 88 -0.69 -5.59 13.85
N VAL A 89 0.11 -4.62 14.31
CA VAL A 89 0.69 -4.63 15.68
C VAL A 89 -0.22 -4.00 16.73
N LEU A 90 -1.18 -3.15 16.36
CA LEU A 90 -2.28 -2.81 17.27
C LEU A 90 -3.38 -3.86 17.06
N PRO A 91 -3.83 -4.56 18.12
CA PRO A 91 -4.98 -5.42 18.00
C PRO A 91 -6.17 -4.60 17.48
N PHE A 92 -7.09 -5.29 16.82
CA PHE A 92 -8.46 -4.85 16.48
C PHE A 92 -9.05 -3.82 17.48
N PRO A 93 -10.01 -2.98 17.06
CA PRO A 93 -10.50 -1.86 17.83
C PRO A 93 -11.12 -2.32 19.16
N SER A 94 -10.31 -2.43 20.20
CA SER A 94 -10.79 -2.15 21.53
C SER A 94 -11.04 -0.65 21.55
N ARG A 95 -12.32 -0.27 21.53
CA ARG A 95 -12.78 0.90 22.26
C ARG A 95 -12.14 0.86 23.65
N VAL A 96 -11.01 1.50 23.82
CA VAL A 96 -10.59 2.03 25.10
C VAL A 96 -10.08 3.41 24.74
N THR A 97 -11.05 4.32 24.71
CA THR A 97 -10.82 5.75 24.75
C THR A 97 -9.84 6.07 25.87
N CYS A 98 -8.86 6.89 25.51
CA CYS A 98 -8.31 7.96 26.32
C CYS A 98 -9.11 8.24 27.61
N SER A 99 -8.48 7.98 28.75
CA SER A 99 -8.64 8.70 30.02
C SER A 99 -7.30 8.45 30.69
N THR A 100 -6.33 9.36 30.58
CA THR A 100 -6.21 10.57 31.41
C THR A 100 -6.43 10.22 32.88
N LEU A 101 -5.32 10.29 33.64
CA LEU A 101 -5.12 10.12 35.08
C LEU A 101 -4.86 8.69 35.57
#